data_AF-A0AA92NU61-F1
#
_entry.id   AF-A0AA92NU61-F1
#
_cell.length_a   1.000
_cell.length_b   1.000
_cell.length_c   1.000
_cell.angle_alpha   90.00
_cell.angle_beta   90.00
_cell.angle_gamma   90.00
#
_symmetry.space_group_name_H-M   'P 1'
#
loop_
_entity.id
_entity.type
_entity.pdbx_description
1 polymer ?
#
loop_
_entity_poly.entity_id
_entity_poly.type
_entity_poly.pdbx_seq_one_letter_code
_entity_poly.pdbx_strand_id
1 'polypeptide(L)'
;MTTRRERKKRETREKIFNAAIKLFKTHGFEATTIDMISEEADVARGTIFLHFTSKEAILANWGYERLHEIEERREEWDYGNDCKSKVLRIYKIMNEVTITNFDFIKVVVESSMKHRKVLENEKNMYFELRQLFADLIEEAQEKNQLKSKFNPLVAANMLENIYYNALYDWVRSEGAWALEEIMEEKVSIVFEGLVVE
;
A
#
# COMPACT_ATOMS: atom_id res chain seq x y z
N MET A 1 -13.01 -4.06 24.60
CA MET A 1 -13.10 -2.65 25.01
C MET A 1 -11.70 -2.08 25.07
N THR A 2 -11.36 -1.14 24.18
CA THR A 2 -10.07 -0.45 24.19
C THR A 2 -9.95 0.47 25.41
N THR A 3 -8.82 0.43 26.09
CA THR A 3 -8.57 1.25 27.28
C THR A 3 -8.43 2.73 26.90
N ARG A 4 -8.72 3.64 27.84
CA ARG A 4 -8.48 5.10 27.65
C ARG A 4 -7.04 5.40 27.20
N ARG A 5 -6.08 4.59 27.66
CA ARG A 5 -4.66 4.69 27.30
C ARG A 5 -4.41 4.30 25.85
N GLU A 6 -5.00 3.21 25.37
CA GLU A 6 -4.89 2.78 23.97
C GLU A 6 -5.52 3.78 23.01
N ARG A 7 -6.71 4.31 23.36
CA ARG A 7 -7.35 5.35 22.55
C ARG A 7 -6.47 6.60 22.43
N LYS A 8 -5.93 7.09 23.54
CA LYS A 8 -5.01 8.25 23.55
C LYS A 8 -3.74 7.97 22.74
N LYS A 9 -3.20 6.73 22.81
CA LYS A 9 -2.05 6.30 22.01
C LYS A 9 -2.36 6.35 20.51
N ARG A 10 -3.54 5.87 20.08
CA ARG A 10 -3.97 5.91 18.68
C ARG A 10 -4.17 7.35 18.19
N GLU A 11 -4.90 8.16 18.95
CA GLU A 11 -5.10 9.59 18.64
C GLU A 11 -3.77 10.35 18.49
N THR A 12 -2.78 10.06 19.34
CA THR A 12 -1.46 10.70 19.27
C THR A 12 -0.70 10.25 18.02
N ARG A 13 -0.78 8.96 17.69
CA ARG A 13 -0.15 8.40 16.49
C ARG A 13 -0.74 9.01 15.21
N GLU A 14 -2.06 9.12 15.13
CA GLU A 14 -2.77 9.75 14.01
C GLU A 14 -2.39 11.23 13.86
N LYS A 15 -2.29 11.99 14.97
CA LYS A 15 -1.81 13.38 14.96
C LYS A 15 -0.41 13.51 14.37
N ILE A 16 0.52 12.67 14.81
CA ILE A 16 1.91 12.66 14.30
C ILE A 16 1.93 12.34 12.80
N PHE A 17 1.17 11.33 12.37
CA PHE A 17 1.09 10.95 10.97
C PHE A 17 0.55 12.09 10.10
N ASN A 18 -0.57 12.70 10.49
CA ASN A 18 -1.20 13.79 9.75
C ASN A 18 -0.30 15.03 9.66
N ALA A 19 0.37 15.40 10.75
CA ALA A 19 1.35 16.48 10.78
C ALA A 19 2.51 16.22 9.81
N ALA A 20 3.07 15.01 9.84
CA ALA A 20 4.14 14.62 8.93
C ALA A 20 3.70 14.64 7.47
N ILE A 21 2.53 14.09 7.13
CA ILE A 21 2.02 14.10 5.75
C ILE A 21 1.83 15.52 5.24
N LYS A 22 1.27 16.40 6.06
CA LYS A 22 1.13 17.82 5.73
C LYS A 22 2.49 18.44 5.40
N LEU A 23 3.50 18.24 6.26
CA LEU A 23 4.84 18.79 6.05
C LEU A 23 5.55 18.18 4.85
N PHE A 24 5.41 16.87 4.62
CA PHE A 24 5.98 16.22 3.44
C PHE A 24 5.39 16.79 2.14
N LYS A 25 4.09 17.09 2.12
CA LYS A 25 3.44 17.74 0.97
C LYS A 25 3.89 19.18 0.77
N THR A 26 4.10 19.95 1.85
CA THR A 26 4.41 21.39 1.75
C THR A 26 5.89 21.69 1.57
N HIS A 27 6.78 20.92 2.21
CA HIS A 27 8.23 21.17 2.21
C HIS A 27 9.01 20.09 1.44
N GLY A 28 8.37 18.99 1.08
CA GLY A 28 9.04 17.80 0.58
C GLY A 28 9.55 16.90 1.70
N PHE A 29 9.68 15.61 1.41
CA PHE A 29 10.15 14.60 2.36
C PHE A 29 11.54 14.90 2.92
N GLU A 30 12.47 15.36 2.08
CA GLU A 30 13.87 15.62 2.47
C GLU A 30 14.02 16.77 3.45
N ALA A 31 13.37 17.91 3.18
CA ALA A 31 13.44 19.09 4.02
C ALA A 31 12.65 18.96 5.33
N THR A 32 11.73 17.98 5.42
CA THR A 32 10.95 17.77 6.64
C THR A 32 11.79 17.08 7.72
N THR A 33 11.86 17.69 8.90
CA THR A 33 12.58 17.16 10.06
C THR A 33 11.62 16.65 11.14
N ILE A 34 12.12 15.81 12.04
CA ILE A 34 11.34 15.36 13.21
C ILE A 34 10.94 16.54 14.10
N ASP A 35 11.75 17.60 14.18
CA ASP A 35 11.43 18.78 14.99
C ASP A 35 10.24 19.56 14.40
N MET A 36 10.20 19.72 13.07
CA MET A 36 9.04 20.32 12.39
C MET A 36 7.77 19.50 12.64
N ILE A 37 7.88 18.17 12.57
CA ILE A 37 6.75 17.27 12.86
C ILE A 37 6.31 17.40 14.33
N SER A 38 7.26 17.54 15.25
CA SER A 38 7.01 17.73 16.69
C SER A 38 6.21 18.99 16.94
N GLU A 39 6.62 20.10 16.32
CA GLU A 39 5.96 21.40 16.43
C GLU A 39 4.56 21.37 15.80
N GLU A 40 4.42 20.86 14.57
CA GLU A 40 3.13 20.79 13.87
C GLU A 40 2.13 19.86 14.56
N ALA A 41 2.60 18.74 15.15
CA ALA A 41 1.73 17.80 15.86
C ALA A 41 1.41 18.21 17.31
N ASP A 42 2.05 19.27 17.83
CA ASP A 42 1.99 19.69 19.24
C ASP A 42 2.30 18.53 20.21
N VAL A 43 3.43 17.85 19.96
CA VAL A 43 3.94 16.77 20.82
C VAL A 43 5.43 16.95 21.07
N ALA A 44 5.96 16.34 22.13
CA ALA A 44 7.40 16.32 22.34
C ALA A 44 8.10 15.40 21.33
N ARG A 45 9.34 15.74 20.95
CA ARG A 45 10.16 14.90 20.06
C ARG A 45 10.25 13.44 20.52
N GLY A 46 10.43 13.23 21.83
CA GLY A 46 10.46 11.91 22.42
C GLY A 46 9.16 11.13 22.21
N THR A 47 8.01 11.81 22.20
CA THR A 47 6.70 11.20 21.91
C THR A 47 6.65 10.65 20.49
N ILE A 48 7.20 11.33 19.49
CA ILE A 48 7.26 10.80 18.12
C ILE A 48 7.95 9.45 18.07
N PHE A 49 9.12 9.35 18.73
CA PHE A 49 9.90 8.10 18.75
C PHE A 49 9.23 6.94 19.52
N LEU A 50 8.21 7.22 20.34
CA LEU A 50 7.37 6.16 20.94
C LEU A 50 6.37 5.56 19.95
N HIS A 51 6.10 6.25 18.84
CA HIS A 51 5.12 5.85 17.82
C HIS A 51 5.77 5.43 16.49
N PHE A 52 6.84 6.10 16.08
CA PHE A 52 7.53 5.87 14.83
C PHE A 52 9.05 5.97 15.03
N THR A 53 9.79 5.00 14.48
CA THR A 53 11.25 4.92 14.66
C THR A 53 12.01 5.99 13.87
N SER A 54 11.42 6.51 12.79
CA SER A 54 12.00 7.57 11.96
C SER A 54 10.93 8.25 11.09
N LYS A 55 11.30 9.31 10.34
CA LYS A 55 10.39 9.95 9.37
C LYS A 55 10.04 9.03 8.21
N GLU A 56 10.95 8.16 7.82
CA GLU A 56 10.73 7.10 6.82
C GLU A 56 9.68 6.09 7.33
N ALA A 57 9.73 5.72 8.61
CA ALA A 57 8.71 4.85 9.22
C ALA A 57 7.34 5.53 9.29
N ILE A 58 7.29 6.86 9.48
CA ILE A 58 6.03 7.62 9.39
C ILE A 58 5.50 7.56 7.95
N LEU A 59 6.37 7.80 6.96
CA LEU A 59 5.98 7.74 5.55
C LEU A 59 5.44 6.35 5.21
N ALA A 60 6.23 5.31 5.49
CA ALA A 60 5.90 3.89 5.24
C ALA A 60 4.63 3.39 5.93
N ASN A 61 4.11 4.12 6.93
CA ASN A 61 2.83 3.81 7.56
C ASN A 61 1.67 3.73 6.57
N TRP A 62 1.74 4.49 5.46
CA TRP A 62 0.72 4.45 4.41
C TRP A 62 0.44 3.03 3.90
N GLY A 63 1.47 2.20 3.76
CA GLY A 63 1.32 0.83 3.30
C GLY A 63 0.63 -0.06 4.34
N TYR A 64 0.94 0.16 5.61
CA TYR A 64 0.30 -0.57 6.71
C TYR A 64 -1.18 -0.24 6.83
N GLU A 65 -1.57 1.02 6.71
CA GLU A 65 -2.99 1.41 6.73
C GLU A 65 -3.74 0.79 5.55
N ARG A 66 -3.10 0.64 4.38
CA ARG A 66 -3.71 -0.04 3.22
C ARG A 66 -3.91 -1.52 3.43
N LEU A 67 -2.94 -2.23 4.00
CA LEU A 67 -3.11 -3.63 4.37
C LEU A 67 -4.20 -3.81 5.41
N HIS A 68 -4.27 -2.89 6.37
CA HIS A 68 -5.33 -2.87 7.36
C HIS A 68 -6.71 -2.69 6.72
N GLU A 69 -6.85 -1.74 5.78
CA GLU A 69 -8.10 -1.53 5.03
C GLU A 69 -8.52 -2.77 4.23
N ILE A 70 -7.56 -3.46 3.57
CA ILE A 70 -7.83 -4.73 2.87
C ILE A 70 -8.35 -5.79 3.84
N GLU A 71 -7.78 -5.87 5.04
CA GLU A 71 -8.22 -6.80 6.08
C GLU A 71 -9.60 -6.44 6.64
N GLU A 72 -9.84 -5.17 6.96
CA GLU A 72 -11.14 -4.70 7.49
C GLU A 72 -12.28 -4.92 6.48
N ARG A 73 -11.96 -4.86 5.19
CA ARG A 73 -12.91 -5.06 4.08
C ARG A 73 -12.81 -6.47 3.48
N ARG A 74 -12.35 -7.45 4.27
CA ARG A 74 -12.22 -8.86 3.84
C ARG A 74 -13.50 -9.42 3.23
N GLU A 75 -14.65 -9.13 3.82
CA GLU A 75 -15.94 -9.60 3.31
C GLU A 75 -16.28 -9.06 1.91
N GLU A 76 -15.74 -7.89 1.53
CA GLU A 76 -15.98 -7.31 0.21
C GLU A 76 -15.18 -8.02 -0.88
N TRP A 77 -13.93 -8.41 -0.60
CA TRP A 77 -13.07 -9.00 -1.62
C TRP A 77 -13.07 -10.53 -1.61
N ASP A 78 -13.26 -11.17 -0.46
CA ASP A 78 -13.23 -12.64 -0.27
C ASP A 78 -14.58 -13.32 -0.55
N TYR A 79 -15.46 -12.68 -1.33
CA TYR A 79 -16.75 -13.24 -1.70
C TYR A 79 -16.75 -13.90 -3.09
N GLY A 80 -17.22 -15.16 -3.14
CA GLY A 80 -17.98 -15.73 -4.25
C GLY A 80 -17.39 -15.72 -5.66
N ASN A 81 -16.06 -15.68 -5.85
CA ASN A 81 -15.47 -15.62 -7.19
C ASN A 81 -14.12 -16.35 -7.30
N ASP A 82 -13.64 -16.49 -8.53
CA ASP A 82 -12.30 -16.96 -8.89
C ASP A 82 -11.18 -16.00 -8.44
N CYS A 83 -9.93 -16.47 -8.48
CA CYS A 83 -8.76 -15.71 -8.03
C CYS A 83 -8.60 -14.35 -8.72
N LYS A 84 -8.89 -14.23 -10.03
CA LYS A 84 -8.74 -12.96 -10.77
C LYS A 84 -9.65 -11.90 -10.16
N SER A 85 -10.91 -12.27 -9.93
CA SER A 85 -11.92 -11.39 -9.35
C SER A 85 -11.57 -10.94 -7.93
N LYS A 86 -11.01 -11.82 -7.09
CA LYS A 86 -10.54 -11.47 -5.74
C LYS A 86 -9.39 -10.45 -5.81
N VAL A 87 -8.41 -10.68 -6.68
CA VAL A 87 -7.26 -9.77 -6.92
C VAL A 87 -7.73 -8.39 -7.39
N LEU A 88 -8.66 -8.33 -8.35
CA LEU A 88 -9.21 -7.05 -8.84
C LEU A 88 -9.93 -6.26 -7.74
N ARG A 89 -10.67 -6.93 -6.84
CA ARG A 89 -11.31 -6.25 -5.71
C ARG A 89 -10.32 -5.73 -4.68
N ILE A 90 -9.26 -6.48 -4.39
CA ILE A 90 -8.16 -5.99 -3.54
C ILE A 90 -7.56 -4.73 -4.17
N TYR A 91 -7.30 -4.72 -5.49
CA TYR A 91 -6.81 -3.52 -6.18
C TYR A 91 -7.78 -2.35 -6.15
N LYS A 92 -9.08 -2.61 -6.21
CA LYS A 92 -10.09 -1.57 -6.08
C LYS A 92 -10.02 -0.89 -4.70
N ILE A 93 -10.03 -1.66 -3.61
CA ILE A 93 -9.88 -1.14 -2.23
C ILE A 93 -8.60 -0.30 -2.12
N MET A 94 -7.51 -0.85 -2.66
CA MET A 94 -6.21 -0.21 -2.75
C MET A 94 -6.23 1.12 -3.53
N ASN A 95 -7.00 1.23 -4.60
CA ASN A 95 -7.08 2.42 -5.46
C ASN A 95 -7.96 3.53 -4.87
N GLU A 96 -9.04 3.19 -4.17
CA GLU A 96 -9.94 4.17 -3.53
C GLU A 96 -9.17 5.12 -2.57
N VAL A 97 -8.24 4.56 -1.79
CA VAL A 97 -7.36 5.32 -0.88
C VAL A 97 -6.31 6.12 -1.66
N THR A 98 -5.82 5.56 -2.77
CA THR A 98 -4.75 6.13 -3.59
C THR A 98 -5.23 7.38 -4.35
N ILE A 99 -6.40 7.30 -5.00
CA ILE A 99 -6.94 8.35 -5.86
C ILE A 99 -7.36 9.57 -5.06
N THR A 100 -7.89 9.37 -3.86
CA THR A 100 -8.32 10.46 -2.98
C THR A 100 -7.15 11.27 -2.39
N ASN A 101 -5.92 10.78 -2.50
CA ASN A 101 -4.73 11.35 -1.86
C ASN A 101 -3.53 11.54 -2.81
N PHE A 102 -3.75 11.92 -4.07
CA PHE A 102 -2.72 12.00 -5.12
C PHE A 102 -1.39 12.65 -4.66
N ASP A 103 -1.42 13.87 -4.09
CA ASP A 103 -0.20 14.57 -3.66
C ASP A 103 0.61 13.76 -2.63
N PHE A 104 -0.07 13.05 -1.74
CA PHE A 104 0.59 12.23 -0.74
C PHE A 104 1.20 10.99 -1.38
N ILE A 105 0.47 10.34 -2.28
CA ILE A 105 0.98 9.20 -3.04
C ILE A 105 2.19 9.60 -3.89
N LYS A 106 2.18 10.78 -4.49
CA LYS A 106 3.33 11.34 -5.21
C LYS A 106 4.56 11.44 -4.30
N VAL A 107 4.40 12.00 -3.10
CA VAL A 107 5.48 12.06 -2.09
C VAL A 107 5.99 10.66 -1.75
N VAL A 108 5.11 9.71 -1.50
CA VAL A 108 5.47 8.31 -1.19
C VAL A 108 6.30 7.71 -2.32
N VAL A 109 5.76 7.71 -3.55
CA VAL A 109 6.40 7.08 -4.72
C VAL A 109 7.76 7.71 -5.01
N GLU A 110 7.84 9.05 -5.02
CA GLU A 110 9.10 9.74 -5.24
C GLU A 110 10.14 9.44 -4.13
N SER A 111 9.68 9.33 -2.88
CA SER A 111 10.57 9.06 -1.76
C SER A 111 11.08 7.62 -1.75
N SER A 112 10.22 6.64 -2.06
CA SER A 112 10.62 5.23 -2.16
C SER A 112 11.67 5.01 -3.26
N MET A 113 11.63 5.80 -4.34
CA MET A 113 12.66 5.74 -5.39
C MET A 113 14.00 6.37 -4.98
N LYS A 114 13.96 7.46 -4.21
CA LYS A 114 15.15 8.26 -3.87
C LYS A 114 15.83 7.77 -2.58
N HIS A 115 15.09 7.10 -1.69
CA HIS A 115 15.55 6.79 -0.33
C HIS A 115 15.42 5.31 0.01
N ARG A 116 16.57 4.62 0.05
CA ARG A 116 16.65 3.19 0.45
C ARG A 116 15.97 2.91 1.80
N LYS A 117 16.11 3.81 2.77
CA LYS A 117 15.50 3.64 4.10
C LYS A 117 13.97 3.63 4.06
N VAL A 118 13.34 4.31 3.09
CA VAL A 118 11.88 4.23 2.90
C VAL A 118 11.52 2.82 2.45
N LEU A 119 12.19 2.29 1.42
CA LEU A 119 12.00 0.91 0.95
C LEU A 119 12.20 -0.12 2.07
N GLU A 120 13.21 0.07 2.92
CA GLU A 120 13.48 -0.82 4.06
C GLU A 120 12.34 -0.81 5.10
N ASN A 121 11.64 0.32 5.28
CA ASN A 121 10.49 0.42 6.18
C ASN A 121 9.21 -0.10 5.52
N GLU A 122 9.10 -0.09 4.20
CA GLU A 122 7.94 -0.62 3.48
C GLU A 122 8.01 -2.14 3.25
N LYS A 123 9.20 -2.76 3.34
CA LYS A 123 9.45 -4.16 2.95
C LYS A 123 8.46 -5.18 3.52
N ASN A 124 8.01 -4.96 4.77
CA ASN A 124 7.11 -5.89 5.44
C ASN A 124 5.71 -5.82 4.81
N MET A 125 5.27 -4.61 4.42
CA MET A 125 4.01 -4.43 3.71
C MET A 125 4.04 -5.09 2.32
N TYR A 126 5.12 -4.92 1.56
CA TYR A 126 5.31 -5.65 0.28
C TYR A 126 5.23 -7.17 0.50
N PHE A 127 5.86 -7.68 1.56
CA PHE A 127 5.83 -9.10 1.90
C PHE A 127 4.42 -9.58 2.26
N GLU A 128 3.70 -8.85 3.11
CA GLU A 128 2.33 -9.22 3.53
C GLU A 128 1.34 -9.22 2.36
N LEU A 129 1.40 -8.22 1.47
CA LEU A 129 0.57 -8.20 0.26
C LEU A 129 0.89 -9.37 -0.67
N ARG A 130 2.18 -9.71 -0.81
CA ARG A 130 2.62 -10.85 -1.61
C ARG A 130 2.12 -12.17 -1.02
N GLN A 131 2.16 -12.34 0.29
CA GLN A 131 1.62 -13.55 0.94
C GLN A 131 0.12 -13.66 0.71
N LEU A 132 -0.63 -12.56 0.87
CA LEU A 132 -2.06 -12.54 0.57
C LEU A 132 -2.36 -13.03 -0.86
N PHE A 133 -1.64 -12.52 -1.86
CA PHE A 133 -1.82 -12.99 -3.24
C PHE A 133 -1.35 -14.43 -3.46
N ALA A 134 -0.30 -14.87 -2.77
CA ALA A 134 0.18 -16.25 -2.87
C ALA A 134 -0.86 -17.24 -2.34
N ASP A 135 -1.49 -16.92 -1.20
CA ASP A 135 -2.56 -17.73 -0.61
C ASP A 135 -3.76 -17.85 -1.58
N LEU A 136 -4.14 -16.76 -2.25
CA LEU A 136 -5.22 -16.78 -3.25
C LEU A 136 -4.88 -17.62 -4.48
N ILE A 137 -3.62 -17.57 -4.93
CA ILE A 137 -3.15 -18.35 -6.06
C ILE A 137 -3.09 -19.84 -5.70
N GLU A 138 -2.58 -20.16 -4.51
CA GLU A 138 -2.51 -21.53 -3.99
C GLU A 138 -3.91 -22.14 -3.85
N GLU A 139 -4.85 -21.42 -3.22
CA GLU A 139 -6.26 -21.83 -3.11
C GLU A 139 -6.88 -22.13 -4.49
N ALA A 140 -6.62 -21.29 -5.48
CA ALA A 140 -7.13 -21.48 -6.82
C ALA A 140 -6.44 -22.61 -7.59
N GLN A 141 -5.16 -22.87 -7.34
CA GLN A 141 -4.47 -24.04 -7.88
C GLN A 141 -5.01 -25.34 -7.29
N GLU A 142 -5.25 -25.40 -5.98
CA GLU A 142 -5.86 -26.56 -5.31
C GLU A 142 -7.26 -26.87 -5.86
N LYS A 143 -8.02 -25.83 -6.20
CA LYS A 143 -9.35 -25.93 -6.82
C LYS A 143 -9.30 -26.17 -8.34
N ASN A 144 -8.12 -26.36 -8.94
CA ASN A 144 -7.91 -26.51 -10.39
C ASN A 144 -8.44 -25.33 -11.23
N GLN A 145 -8.52 -24.13 -10.65
CA GLN A 145 -8.90 -22.90 -11.35
C GLN A 145 -7.68 -22.23 -12.02
N LEU A 146 -6.46 -22.51 -11.53
CA LEU A 146 -5.21 -22.01 -12.09
C LEU A 146 -4.22 -23.14 -12.37
N LYS A 147 -3.29 -22.90 -13.31
CA LYS A 147 -2.21 -23.84 -13.66
C LYS A 147 -1.26 -24.03 -12.46
N SER A 148 -1.16 -25.24 -11.94
CA SER A 148 -0.31 -25.59 -10.78
C SER A 148 1.20 -25.66 -11.07
N LYS A 149 1.60 -25.53 -12.34
CA LYS A 149 3.03 -25.55 -12.73
C LYS A 149 3.81 -24.31 -12.28
N PHE A 150 3.13 -23.23 -11.91
CA PHE A 150 3.76 -21.98 -11.51
C PHE A 150 3.82 -21.88 -9.99
N ASN A 151 4.94 -21.40 -9.45
CA ASN A 151 5.10 -21.18 -8.02
C ASN A 151 4.18 -20.01 -7.57
N PRO A 152 3.31 -20.20 -6.56
CA PRO A 152 2.39 -19.16 -6.09
C PRO A 152 3.07 -17.86 -5.67
N LEU A 153 4.20 -17.92 -4.97
CA LEU A 153 4.94 -16.71 -4.54
C LEU A 153 5.52 -15.93 -5.73
N VAL A 154 5.93 -16.62 -6.79
CA VAL A 154 6.43 -15.96 -8.01
C VAL A 154 5.29 -15.28 -8.75
N ALA A 155 4.15 -15.95 -8.90
CA ALA A 155 2.96 -15.37 -9.52
C ALA A 155 2.42 -14.18 -8.67
N ALA A 156 2.40 -14.31 -7.36
CA ALA A 156 2.02 -13.25 -6.42
C ALA A 156 2.94 -12.03 -6.51
N ASN A 157 4.26 -12.25 -6.62
CA ASN A 157 5.19 -11.14 -6.85
C ASN A 157 4.95 -10.44 -8.19
N MET A 158 4.53 -11.15 -9.24
CA MET A 158 4.15 -10.49 -10.50
C MET A 158 2.93 -9.59 -10.34
N LEU A 159 1.90 -10.05 -9.61
CA LEU A 159 0.71 -9.25 -9.30
C LEU A 159 1.11 -8.00 -8.50
N GLU A 160 1.84 -8.17 -7.40
CA GLU A 160 2.41 -7.08 -6.61
C GLU A 160 3.17 -6.06 -7.49
N ASN A 161 4.10 -6.52 -8.34
CA ASN A 161 4.89 -5.66 -9.22
C ASN A 161 4.02 -4.88 -10.23
N ILE A 162 2.95 -5.49 -10.74
CA ILE A 162 1.98 -4.82 -11.63
C ILE A 162 1.37 -3.60 -10.94
N TYR A 163 0.97 -3.76 -9.67
CA TYR A 163 0.39 -2.67 -8.89
C TYR A 163 1.37 -1.51 -8.74
N TYR A 164 2.60 -1.77 -8.27
CA TYR A 164 3.58 -0.71 -8.04
C TYR A 164 4.07 -0.05 -9.33
N ASN A 165 4.20 -0.82 -10.42
CA ASN A 165 4.50 -0.24 -11.73
C ASN A 165 3.37 0.68 -12.20
N ALA A 166 2.11 0.25 -12.12
CA ALA A 166 0.98 1.08 -12.50
C ALA A 166 0.88 2.34 -11.63
N LEU A 167 1.07 2.21 -10.30
CA LEU A 167 1.09 3.35 -9.38
C LEU A 167 2.18 4.37 -9.76
N TYR A 168 3.37 3.87 -10.10
CA TYR A 168 4.49 4.71 -10.51
C TYR A 168 4.21 5.45 -11.83
N ASP A 169 3.73 4.74 -12.84
CA ASP A 169 3.40 5.33 -14.13
C ASP A 169 2.26 6.35 -13.98
N TRP A 170 1.29 6.07 -13.11
CA TRP A 170 0.16 6.96 -12.81
C TRP A 170 0.64 8.28 -12.19
N VAL A 171 1.52 8.20 -11.18
CA VAL A 171 2.15 9.38 -10.57
C VAL A 171 2.96 10.17 -11.59
N ARG A 172 3.76 9.51 -12.44
CA ARG A 172 4.54 10.19 -13.51
C ARG A 172 3.67 10.87 -14.55
N SER A 173 2.48 10.33 -14.79
CA SER A 173 1.51 10.91 -15.72
C SER A 173 0.69 12.04 -15.10
N GLU A 174 0.95 12.42 -13.84
CA GLU A 174 0.12 13.36 -13.07
C GLU A 174 -1.35 12.92 -12.99
N GLY A 175 -1.59 11.60 -12.91
CA GLY A 175 -2.93 11.02 -12.83
C GLY A 175 -3.75 11.13 -14.11
N ALA A 176 -3.12 11.27 -15.28
CA ALA A 176 -3.79 11.55 -16.55
C ALA A 176 -4.72 10.43 -17.07
N TRP A 177 -4.65 9.23 -16.49
CA TRP A 177 -5.45 8.08 -16.90
C TRP A 177 -6.04 7.34 -15.70
N ALA A 178 -7.11 6.58 -15.96
CA ALA A 178 -7.80 5.79 -14.95
C ALA A 178 -6.91 4.64 -14.47
N LEU A 179 -6.48 4.71 -13.21
CA LEU A 179 -5.63 3.68 -12.60
C LEU A 179 -6.34 2.33 -12.55
N GLU A 180 -7.66 2.32 -12.30
CA GLU A 180 -8.45 1.08 -12.33
C GLU A 180 -8.43 0.38 -13.68
N GLU A 181 -8.64 1.10 -14.79
CA GLU A 181 -8.74 0.50 -16.13
C GLU A 181 -7.43 -0.17 -16.54
N ILE A 182 -6.30 0.53 -16.33
CA ILE A 182 -4.97 -0.03 -16.63
C ILE A 182 -4.66 -1.24 -15.75
N MET A 183 -5.06 -1.21 -14.48
CA MET A 183 -4.87 -2.34 -13.57
C MET A 183 -5.68 -3.56 -14.01
N GLU A 184 -6.94 -3.35 -14.43
CA GLU A 184 -7.80 -4.43 -14.92
C GLU A 184 -7.23 -5.09 -16.18
N GLU A 185 -6.71 -4.30 -17.12
CA GLU A 185 -6.07 -4.81 -18.34
C GLU A 185 -4.79 -5.60 -18.02
N LYS A 186 -3.90 -5.03 -17.18
CA LYS A 186 -2.65 -5.71 -16.76
C LYS A 186 -2.92 -7.03 -16.05
N VAL A 187 -3.94 -7.08 -15.18
CA VAL A 187 -4.34 -8.32 -14.50
C VAL A 187 -4.92 -9.32 -15.49
N SER A 188 -5.76 -8.88 -16.43
CA SER A 188 -6.32 -9.77 -17.46
C SER A 188 -5.23 -10.43 -18.29
N ILE A 189 -4.20 -9.68 -18.70
CA ILE A 189 -3.02 -10.22 -19.41
C ILE A 189 -2.33 -11.34 -18.61
N VAL A 190 -2.22 -11.22 -17.29
CA VAL A 190 -1.57 -12.25 -16.44
C VAL A 190 -2.41 -13.53 -16.35
N PHE A 191 -3.73 -13.39 -16.21
CA PHE A 191 -4.63 -14.53 -16.03
C PHE A 191 -4.98 -15.23 -17.35
N GLU A 192 -5.06 -14.48 -18.45
CA GLU A 192 -5.45 -15.00 -19.78
C GLU A 192 -4.22 -15.38 -20.63
N GLY A 193 -3.10 -14.69 -20.44
CA GLY A 193 -1.92 -14.81 -21.29
C GLY A 193 -2.07 -14.06 -22.61
N LEU A 194 -0.95 -13.84 -23.31
CA LEU A 194 -0.90 -13.12 -24.59
C LEU A 194 -0.91 -14.03 -25.82
N VAL A 195 -0.71 -15.34 -25.63
CA VAL A 195 -0.63 -16.29 -26.73
C VAL A 195 -2.04 -16.74 -27.08
N VAL A 196 -2.39 -16.68 -28.37
CA VAL A 196 -3.62 -17.29 -28.88
C VAL A 196 -3.41 -18.81 -28.94
N GLU A 197 -4.31 -19.57 -28.31
CA GLU A 197 -4.31 -21.04 -28.35
C GLU A 197 -4.69 -21.60 -29.73
#